data_AF-A0A6F9XKT1-F1
#
_entry.id   AF-A0A6F9XKT1-F1
#
_cell.length_a   1.000
_cell.length_b   1.000
_cell.length_c   1.000
_cell.angle_alpha   90.00
_cell.angle_beta   90.00
_cell.angle_gamma   90.00
#
_symmetry.space_group_name_H-M   'P 1'
#
loop_
_entity.id
_entity.type
_entity.pdbx_description
1 polymer ?
#
loop_
_entity_poly.entity_id
_entity_poly.type
_entity_poly.pdbx_seq_one_letter_code
_entity_poly.pdbx_strand_id
1 'polypeptide(L)' 'MCPDGLQLQRLAELVVTGRLQVRVAKEYPFEEIQAACDYVATGHADGKVIIKLTD' A
#
# COMPACT_ATOMS: atom_id res chain seq x y z
N MET A 1 14.29 -10.32 -3.55
CA MET A 1 14.74 -9.18 -4.37
C MET A 1 14.34 -7.91 -3.62
N CYS A 2 15.30 -7.13 -3.13
CA CYS A 2 15.05 -5.83 -2.52
C CYS A 2 15.42 -4.77 -3.58
N PRO A 3 14.49 -3.90 -4.00
CA PRO A 3 14.80 -2.87 -4.98
C PRO A 3 15.83 -1.88 -4.42
N ASP A 4 16.74 -1.41 -5.27
CA ASP A 4 17.69 -0.34 -4.92
C ASP A 4 17.02 1.05 -4.98
N GLY A 5 17.75 2.09 -4.55
CA GLY A 5 17.23 3.45 -4.51
C GLY A 5 16.82 4.02 -5.89
N LEU A 6 17.54 3.67 -6.96
CA LEU A 6 17.22 4.11 -8.32
C LEU A 6 15.96 3.41 -8.83
N GLN A 7 15.80 2.13 -8.52
CA GLN A 7 14.61 1.37 -8.85
C GLN A 7 13.38 1.94 -8.13
N LEU A 8 13.50 2.32 -6.85
CA LEU A 8 12.42 2.98 -6.12
C LEU A 8 12.05 4.34 -6.72
N GLN A 9 13.05 5.14 -7.11
CA GLN A 9 12.82 6.42 -7.78
C GLN A 9 12.04 6.23 -9.09
N ARG A 10 12.44 5.23 -9.89
CA ARG A 10 11.75 4.92 -11.15
C ARG A 10 10.31 4.49 -10.93
N LEU A 11 10.04 3.68 -9.90
CA LEU A 11 8.68 3.31 -9.53
C LEU A 11 7.85 4.54 -9.14
N ALA A 12 8.41 5.48 -8.37
CA ALA A 12 7.74 6.72 -8.00
C ALA A 12 7.38 7.58 -9.22
N GLU A 13 8.29 7.73 -10.19
CA GLU A 13 8.01 8.43 -11.46
C GLU A 13 6.84 7.81 -12.22
N LEU A 14 6.79 6.47 -12.28
CA LEU A 14 5.71 5.76 -12.96
C LEU A 14 4.36 5.99 -12.28
N VAL A 15 4.33 6.09 -10.94
CA VAL A 15 3.11 6.43 -10.20
C VAL A 15 2.68 7.86 -10.50
N VAL A 16 3.59 8.84 -10.41
CA VAL A 16 3.28 10.26 -10.65
C VAL A 16 2.81 10.52 -12.08
N THR A 17 3.41 9.84 -13.06
CA THR A 17 3.02 9.95 -14.48
C THR A 17 1.76 9.15 -14.84
N GLY A 18 1.13 8.47 -13.88
CA GLY A 18 -0.07 7.65 -14.08
C GLY A 18 0.18 6.38 -14.91
N ARG A 19 1.44 6.03 -15.16
CA ARG A 19 1.85 4.81 -15.88
C ARG A 19 1.77 3.57 -14.99
N LEU A 20 1.81 3.75 -13.66
CA LEU A 20 1.63 2.71 -12.65
C LEU A 20 0.52 3.14 -11.68
N GLN A 21 -0.55 2.35 -11.58
CA GLN A 21 -1.62 2.61 -10.63
C GLN A 21 -1.39 1.80 -9.35
N VAL A 22 -1.39 2.48 -8.21
CA VAL A 22 -1.38 1.84 -6.90
C VAL A 22 -2.81 1.43 -6.57
N ARG A 23 -3.06 0.12 -6.49
CA ARG A 23 -4.36 -0.40 -6.03
C ARG A 23 -4.40 -0.36 -4.52
N VAL A 24 -5.32 0.41 -3.96
CA VAL A 24 -5.63 0.42 -2.53
C VAL A 24 -6.85 -0.46 -2.31
N ALA A 25 -6.68 -1.54 -1.57
CA ALA A 25 -7.74 -2.49 -1.26
C ALA A 25 -8.69 -1.91 -0.21
N LYS A 26 -8.11 -1.34 0.86
CA LYS A 26 -8.85 -0.77 1.98
C LYS A 26 -7.99 0.17 2.80
N GLU A 27 -8.62 1.13 3.45
CA GLU A 27 -7.99 2.05 4.39
C GLU A 27 -8.58 1.81 5.78
N TYR A 28 -7.72 1.83 6.80
CA TYR A 28 -8.10 1.68 8.20
C TYR A 28 -7.44 2.80 9.03
N PRO A 29 -8.12 3.30 10.06
CA PRO A 29 -7.46 4.13 11.07
C PRO A 29 -6.51 3.27 11.92
N PHE A 30 -5.51 3.88 12.56
CA PHE A 30 -4.50 3.15 13.34
C PHE A 30 -5.11 2.33 14.48
N GLU A 31 -6.18 2.82 15.09
CA GLU A 31 -6.94 2.13 16.13
C GLU A 31 -7.49 0.77 15.69
N GLU A 32 -7.70 0.59 14.38
CA GLU A 32 -8.22 -0.63 13.76
C GLU A 32 -7.13 -1.52 13.15
N ILE A 33 -5.86 -1.36 13.58
CA ILE A 33 -4.72 -2.12 13.01
C ILE A 33 -4.94 -3.64 13.05
N GLN A 34 -5.60 -4.17 14.08
CA GLN A 34 -5.89 -5.59 14.17
C GLN A 34 -6.84 -6.03 13.05
N ALA A 35 -7.90 -5.26 12.77
CA ALA A 35 -8.85 -5.56 11.70
C ALA A 35 -8.20 -5.46 10.31
N ALA A 36 -7.23 -4.56 10.15
CA ALA A 36 -6.42 -4.47 8.93
C ALA A 36 -5.54 -5.71 8.74
N CYS A 37 -4.87 -6.18 9.80
CA CYS A 37 -4.07 -7.40 9.79
C CYS A 37 -4.93 -8.63 9.46
N ASP A 38 -6.08 -8.76 10.10
CA ASP A 38 -7.01 -9.87 9.87
C ASP A 38 -7.49 -9.88 8.41
N TYR A 39 -7.80 -8.70 7.85
CA TYR A 39 -8.18 -8.56 6.44
C TYR A 39 -7.08 -9.02 5.48
N VAL A 40 -5.81 -8.64 5.73
CA VAL A 40 -4.67 -9.13 4.93
C VAL A 40 -4.49 -10.64 5.08
N ALA A 41 -4.64 -11.16 6.30
CA ALA A 41 -4.49 -12.58 6.59
C ALA A 41 -5.51 -13.47 5.86
N THR A 42 -6.68 -12.92 5.49
CA THR A 42 -7.67 -13.65 4.68
C THR A 42 -7.22 -13.96 3.26
N GLY A 43 -6.15 -13.32 2.76
CA GLY A 43 -5.67 -13.49 1.38
C GLY A 43 -6.56 -12.88 0.30
N HIS A 44 -7.65 -12.19 0.67
CA HIS A 44 -8.60 -11.54 -0.24
C HIS A 44 -8.27 -10.06 -0.52
N ALA A 45 -7.16 -9.56 -0.02
CA ALA A 45 -6.75 -8.17 -0.24
C ALA A 45 -6.25 -7.97 -1.69
N ASP A 46 -7.12 -7.47 -2.58
CA ASP A 46 -6.73 -7.03 -3.94
C ASP A 46 -6.09 -5.64 -3.88
N GLY A 47 -4.82 -5.60 -3.46
CA GLY A 47 -4.02 -4.38 -3.39
C GLY A 47 -3.43 -4.11 -2.01
N LYS A 48 -3.02 -2.85 -1.81
CA LYS A 48 -2.40 -2.38 -0.56
C LYS A 48 -3.48 -2.01 0.46
N VAL A 49 -3.25 -2.41 1.71
CA VAL A 49 -4.02 -1.92 2.86
C VAL A 49 -3.25 -0.74 3.46
N ILE A 50 -3.92 0.40 3.63
CA ILE A 50 -3.32 1.62 4.15
C ILE A 50 -3.79 1.84 5.58
N ILE A 51 -2.85 2.10 6.48
CA ILE A 51 -3.14 2.54 7.83
C ILE A 51 -2.95 4.05 7.89
N LYS A 52 -4.01 4.77 8.23
CA LYS A 52 -3.93 6.21 8.50
C LYS A 52 -3.52 6.43 9.94
N LEU A 53 -2.34 7.01 10.11
CA LEU A 53 -1.97 7.68 11.34
C LEU A 53 -2.68 9.04 11.29
N THR A 54 -3.28 9.46 12.39
CA THR A 54 -3.79 10.83 12.56
C THR A 54 -2.67 11.84 12.27
N ASP A 55 -3.06 13.04 11.83
CA ASP A 55 -2.14 14.15 11.50
C ASP A 55 -1.22 14.54 12.66
#